data_AF-A0A522VER5-F1
#
_entry.id   AF-A0A522VER5-F1
#
_cell.length_a   1.000
_cell.length_b   1.000
_cell.length_c   1.000
_cell.angle_alpha   90.00
_cell.angle_beta   90.00
_cell.angle_gamma   90.00
#
_symmetry.space_group_name_H-M   'P 1'
#
loop_
_entity.id
_entity.type
_entity.pdbx_description
1 polymer ?
#
loop_
_entity_poly.entity_id
_entity_poly.type
_entity_poly.pdbx_seq_one_letter_code
_entity_poly.pdbx_strand_id
1 'polypeptide(L)' 'MEQADSYHNAIVEAFEELAAGRKTGRPVDIREGYFKYPVGAHLVFYRFTESGLVVVRVLHQRMDVARHL' A
#
# COMPACT_ATOMS: atom_id res chain seq x y z
N MET A 1 12.28 -15.65 14.38
CA MET A 1 10.88 -15.75 13.89
C MET A 1 10.13 -14.43 14.03
N GLU A 2 10.44 -13.61 15.03
CA GLU A 2 9.70 -12.39 15.39
C GLU A 2 9.65 -11.28 14.31
N GLN A 3 10.65 -11.19 13.42
CA GLN A 3 10.72 -10.09 12.46
C GLN A 3 9.70 -10.22 11.31
N ALA A 4 9.35 -11.45 10.90
CA ALA A 4 8.36 -11.67 9.85
C ALA A 4 6.94 -11.33 10.35
N ASP A 5 6.64 -11.70 11.59
CA ASP A 5 5.35 -11.42 12.22
C ASP A 5 5.17 -9.92 12.48
N SER A 6 6.21 -9.24 12.98
CA SER A 6 6.19 -7.79 13.16
C SER A 6 6.00 -7.06 11.83
N TYR A 7 6.66 -7.50 10.76
CA TYR A 7 6.51 -6.89 9.45
C TYR A 7 5.12 -7.13 8.84
N HIS A 8 4.58 -8.33 9.02
CA HIS A 8 3.21 -8.65 8.61
C HIS A 8 2.20 -7.76 9.34
N ASN A 9 2.35 -7.60 10.66
CA ASN A 9 1.48 -6.75 11.46
C ASN A 9 1.52 -5.28 11.01
N ALA A 10 2.70 -4.76 10.67
CA ALA A 10 2.84 -3.39 10.15
C ALA A 10 2.10 -3.19 8.81
N ILE A 11 2.05 -4.21 7.95
CA ILE A 11 1.28 -4.16 6.70
C ILE A 11 -0.22 -4.17 7.00
N VAL A 12 -0.68 -5.03 7.90
CA VAL A 12 -2.10 -5.11 8.28
C VAL A 12 -2.58 -3.81 8.92
N GLU A 13 -1.81 -3.28 9.88
CA GLU A 13 -2.11 -2.00 10.54
C GLU A 13 -2.20 -0.85 9.52
N ALA A 14 -1.29 -0.82 8.54
CA ALA A 14 -1.35 0.17 7.46
C ALA A 14 -2.67 0.06 6.66
N PHE A 15 -3.19 -1.13 6.40
CA PHE A 15 -4.48 -1.28 5.70
C PHE A 15 -5.63 -0.72 6.52
N GLU A 16 -5.67 -1.01 7.81
CA GLU A 16 -6.71 -0.54 8.72
C GLU A 16 -6.69 1.00 8.86
N GLU A 17 -5.50 1.59 8.99
CA GLU A 17 -5.34 3.03 9.08
C GLU A 17 -5.66 3.76 7.77
N LEU A 18 -5.35 3.15 6.62
CA LEU A 18 -5.75 3.67 5.31
C LEU A 18 -7.27 3.59 5.12
N ALA A 19 -7.89 2.47 5.49
CA ALA A 19 -9.34 2.29 5.39
C ALA A 19 -10.11 3.22 6.34
N ALA A 20 -9.55 3.52 7.51
CA ALA A 20 -10.10 4.47 8.47
C ALA A 20 -9.80 5.94 8.15
N GLY A 21 -9.05 6.22 7.08
CA GLY A 21 -8.65 7.58 6.70
C GLY A 21 -7.64 8.25 7.63
N ARG A 22 -7.04 7.51 8.57
CA ARG A 22 -5.98 8.00 9.47
C ARG A 22 -4.63 8.13 8.75
N LYS A 23 -4.43 7.31 7.71
CA LYS A 23 -3.32 7.43 6.75
C LYS A 23 -3.88 7.71 5.37
N THR A 24 -3.04 8.32 4.52
CA THR A 24 -3.40 8.58 3.12
C THR A 24 -2.20 8.28 2.21
N GLY A 25 -2.46 7.53 1.15
CA GLY A 25 -1.50 7.23 0.09
C GLY A 25 -1.34 8.39 -0.90
N ARG A 26 -0.32 8.27 -1.73
CA ARG A 26 -0.09 9.18 -2.87
C ARG A 26 -0.86 8.66 -4.09
N PRO A 27 -1.45 9.53 -4.92
CA PRO A 27 -2.05 9.08 -6.17
C PRO A 27 -1.01 8.40 -7.07
N VAL A 28 -1.47 7.50 -7.93
CA VAL A 28 -0.66 6.83 -8.95
C VAL A 28 -0.88 7.54 -10.29
N ASP A 29 0.20 8.03 -10.89
CA ASP A 29 0.13 8.92 -12.06
C ASP A 29 -0.49 8.25 -13.31
N ILE A 30 -0.28 6.95 -13.48
CA ILE A 30 -0.71 6.20 -14.67
C ILE A 30 -2.13 5.63 -14.57
N ARG A 31 -2.79 5.73 -13.41
CA ARG A 31 -4.12 5.13 -13.21
C ARG A 31 -4.94 5.92 -12.19
N GLU A 32 -5.86 6.72 -12.71
CA GLU A 32 -6.76 7.54 -11.89
C GLU A 32 -7.56 6.70 -10.87
N GLY A 33 -7.75 7.27 -9.67
CA GLY A 33 -8.45 6.61 -8.56
C GLY A 33 -7.60 5.55 -7.81
N TYR A 34 -6.34 5.35 -8.20
CA TYR A 34 -5.41 4.47 -7.51
C TYR A 34 -4.41 5.27 -6.69
N PHE A 35 -4.03 4.68 -5.55
CA PHE A 35 -3.12 5.26 -4.59
C PHE A 35 -2.04 4.24 -4.22
N LYS A 36 -0.88 4.74 -3.78
CA LYS A 36 0.22 3.94 -3.24
C LYS A 36 0.65 4.45 -1.86
N TYR A 37 0.94 3.53 -0.95
CA TYR A 37 1.44 3.85 0.39
C TYR A 37 2.65 2.96 0.75
N PRO A 38 3.78 3.53 1.20
CA PRO A 38 4.95 2.75 1.59
C PRO A 38 4.81 2.15 2.99
N VAL A 39 5.16 0.88 3.14
CA VAL A 39 5.27 0.17 4.42
C VAL A 39 6.62 -0.56 4.45
N GLY A 40 7.61 0.02 5.11
CA GLY A 40 8.99 -0.47 5.05
C GLY A 40 9.47 -0.58 3.61
N ALA A 41 9.89 -1.78 3.18
CA ALA A 41 10.39 -2.02 1.83
C ALA A 41 9.31 -2.34 0.78
N HIS A 42 8.02 -2.30 1.13
CA HIS A 42 6.91 -2.59 0.22
C HIS A 42 6.05 -1.34 -0.06
N LEU A 43 5.40 -1.34 -1.22
CA LEU A 43 4.40 -0.39 -1.66
C LEU A 43 3.05 -1.10 -1.75
N VAL A 44 2.09 -0.58 -1.01
CA VAL A 44 0.69 -1.00 -1.03
C VAL A 44 -0.03 -0.18 -2.08
N PHE A 45 -0.52 -0.81 -3.14
CA PHE A 45 -1.37 -0.20 -4.15
C PHE A 45 -2.83 -0.50 -3.83
N TYR A 46 -3.65 0.54 -3.75
CA TYR A 46 -5.05 0.42 -3.38
C TYR A 46 -5.92 1.44 -4.13
N ARG A 47 -7.24 1.26 -4.04
CA ARG A 47 -8.23 2.25 -4.47
C ARG A 47 -9.38 2.29 -3.49
N PHE A 48 -10.10 3.40 -3.48
CA PHE A 48 -11.38 3.48 -2.77
C PHE A 48 -12.53 3.03 -3.70
N THR A 49 -13.52 2.39 -3.11
CA THR A 49 -14.81 2.02 -3.68
C THR A 49 -15.91 2.54 -2.77
N GLU A 50 -17.16 2.48 -3.21
CA GLU A 50 -18.33 2.87 -2.39
C GLU A 50 -18.40 2.08 -1.07
N SER A 51 -17.90 0.85 -1.07
CA SER A 51 -17.90 -0.08 0.07
C SER A 51 -16.63 -0.04 0.93
N GLY A 52 -15.61 0.74 0.57
CA GLY A 52 -14.38 0.86 1.36
C GLY A 52 -13.08 0.87 0.53
N LEU A 53 -12.03 0.26 1.07
CA LEU A 53 -10.70 0.23 0.45
C LEU A 53 -10.42 -1.16 -0.13
N VAL A 54 -9.97 -1.20 -1.39
CA VAL A 54 -9.51 -2.43 -2.04
C VAL A 54 -8.01 -2.38 -2.22
N VAL A 55 -7.29 -3.30 -1.56
CA VAL A 55 -5.86 -3.53 -1.80
C VAL A 55 -5.71 -4.33 -3.10
N VAL A 56 -5.01 -3.74 -4.07
CA VAL A 56 -4.85 -4.29 -5.42
C VAL A 56 -3.56 -5.08 -5.53
N ARG A 57 -2.45 -4.54 -4.99
CA ARG A 57 -1.13 -5.19 -4.96
C ARG A 57 -0.30 -4.74 -3.77
N VAL A 58 0.59 -5.60 -3.31
CA VAL A 58 1.70 -5.24 -2.42
C VAL A 58 2.98 -5.63 -3.15
N LEU A 59 3.79 -4.65 -3.53
CA LEU A 59 5.01 -4.87 -4.31
C LEU A 59 6.23 -4.43 -3.51
N HIS A 60 7.34 -5.15 -3.62
CA HIS A 60 8.60 -4.67 -3.07
C HIS A 60 9.04 -3.41 -3.84
N GLN A 61 9.51 -2.37 -3.15
CA GLN A 61 9.82 -1.06 -3.73
C GLN A 61 10.82 -1.12 -4.90
N ARG A 62 11.73 -2.11 -4.90
CA ARG A 62 12.68 -2.36 -5.99
C ARG A 62 12.00 -2.72 -7.32
N MET A 63 10.79 -3.31 -7.29
CA MET A 63 10.02 -3.60 -8.49
C MET A 63 9.39 -2.35 -9.11
N ASP A 64 9.07 -1.33 -8.30
CA ASP A 64 8.53 -0.05 -8.80
C ASP A 64 9.64 0.79 -9.45
N VAL A 65 10.86 0.77 -8.88
CA VAL A 65 12.04 1.44 -9.45
C VAL A 65 12.42 0.85 -10.82
N ALA A 66 12.38 -0.48 -10.96
CA ALA A 66 12.67 -1.14 -12.23
C ALA A 66 11.66 -0.86 -13.35
N ARG A 67 10.48 -0.30 -13.02
CA ARG A 67 9.46 0.10 -14.00
C ARG A 67 9.54 1.58 -14.42
N HIS A 68 10.37 2.38 -13.75
CA HIS A 68 10.58 3.80 -14.04
C HIS A 68 11.99 4.10 -14.58
N LEU A 69 12.69 3.07 -15.08
CA LEU A 69 13.97 3.18 -15.82
C LEU A 69 13.75 2.85 -17.30
#